data_AF-A0A952V4B2-F1
#
_entry.id   AF-A0A952V4B2-F1
#
_cell.length_a   1.000
_cell.length_b   1.000
_cell.length_c   1.000
_cell.angle_alpha   90.00
_cell.angle_beta   90.00
_cell.angle_gamma   90.00
#
_symmetry.space_group_name_H-M   'P 1'
#
loop_
_entity.id
_entity.type
_entity.pdbx_description
1 polymer ?
#
loop_
_entity_poly.entity_id
_entity_poly.type
_entity_poly.pdbx_seq_one_letter_code
_entity_poly.pdbx_strand_id
1 'polypeptide(L)'
;MARYALLLRGVNVGTKNTLPMAELRKMLAAIGCTDVSTYLQSGNAVFETKLRPTPLAKALAPALDRYMGRPIATTLRTEAELAAIVAGNPFADVMTEPKYLCVTFLEEPPAKEALAPLRSQDFAPERFHVAGREIYTWYPNGQARSALAVALAKVPARGAVTTRNWNTVTKLLSLVREGPAPLELSPPGPLRARGARRRPGPPRG
;
A
#
# COMPACT_ATOMS: atom_id res chain seq x y z
N MET A 1 12.30 -6.35 -18.98
CA MET A 1 11.26 -5.63 -18.22
C MET A 1 11.54 -5.85 -16.75
N ALA A 2 11.13 -4.95 -15.87
CA ALA A 2 11.28 -5.12 -14.43
C ALA A 2 9.91 -5.04 -13.76
N ARG A 3 9.79 -5.74 -12.64
CA ARG A 3 8.57 -5.80 -11.85
C ARG A 3 8.68 -4.93 -10.61
N TYR A 4 7.64 -4.15 -10.37
CA TYR A 4 7.59 -3.22 -9.25
C TYR A 4 6.33 -3.40 -8.42
N ALA A 5 6.46 -3.18 -7.12
CA ALA A 5 5.36 -2.78 -6.27
C ALA A 5 5.28 -1.25 -6.22
N LEU A 6 4.09 -0.72 -6.43
CA LEU A 6 3.74 0.69 -6.31
C LEU A 6 2.86 0.90 -5.09
N LEU A 7 3.19 1.92 -4.30
CA LEU A 7 2.48 2.28 -3.08
C LEU A 7 2.10 3.76 -3.12
N LEU A 8 0.81 4.04 -3.25
CA LEU A 8 0.26 5.39 -3.20
C LEU A 8 0.02 5.85 -1.76
N ARG A 9 0.18 7.15 -1.50
CA ARG A 9 -0.17 7.74 -0.20
C ARG A 9 -1.52 8.45 -0.25
N GLY A 10 -2.33 8.21 0.78
CA GLY A 10 -3.53 9.01 1.05
C GLY A 10 -4.66 8.78 0.05
N VAL A 11 -4.74 7.59 -0.56
CA VAL A 11 -5.90 7.18 -1.36
C VAL A 11 -6.83 6.31 -0.53
N ASN A 12 -8.13 6.39 -0.82
CA ASN A 12 -9.22 5.71 -0.11
C ASN A 12 -9.21 5.94 1.42
N VAL A 13 -8.81 7.14 1.83
CA VAL A 13 -8.89 7.60 3.23
C VAL A 13 -10.03 8.63 3.36
N GLY A 14 -11.03 8.28 4.17
CA GLY A 14 -12.28 9.05 4.25
C GLY A 14 -13.09 9.00 2.95
N THR A 15 -14.18 9.76 2.89
CA THR A 15 -15.14 9.73 1.76
C THR A 15 -14.71 10.53 0.54
N LYS A 16 -13.78 11.49 0.71
CA LYS A 16 -13.39 12.44 -0.35
C LYS A 16 -12.18 12.00 -1.18
N ASN A 17 -11.43 10.99 -0.74
CA ASN A 17 -10.18 10.58 -1.41
C ASN A 17 -10.33 9.24 -2.14
N THR A 18 -11.44 9.01 -2.83
CA THR A 18 -11.74 7.70 -3.43
C THR A 18 -10.99 7.51 -4.75
N LEU A 19 -10.21 6.44 -4.85
CA LEU A 19 -9.59 5.95 -6.07
C LEU A 19 -9.98 4.47 -6.25
N PRO A 20 -10.93 4.15 -7.14
CA PRO A 20 -11.21 2.76 -7.47
C PRO A 20 -9.97 2.08 -8.02
N MET A 21 -9.62 0.90 -7.51
CA MET A 21 -8.42 0.18 -7.99
C MET A 21 -8.49 -0.18 -9.48
N ALA A 22 -9.68 -0.29 -10.06
CA ALA A 22 -9.86 -0.44 -11.50
C ALA A 22 -9.34 0.77 -12.30
N GLU A 23 -9.52 1.99 -11.79
CA GLU A 23 -9.00 3.21 -12.41
C GLU A 23 -7.47 3.26 -12.30
N LEU A 24 -6.90 2.88 -11.15
CA LEU A 24 -5.44 2.75 -11.00
C LEU A 24 -4.86 1.76 -12.03
N ARG A 25 -5.50 0.60 -12.23
CA ARG A 25 -5.07 -0.38 -13.25
C ARG A 25 -5.12 0.20 -14.66
N LYS A 26 -6.18 0.93 -15.01
CA LYS A 26 -6.30 1.60 -16.32
C LYS A 26 -5.20 2.63 -16.53
N MET A 27 -4.92 3.46 -15.53
CA MET A 27 -3.85 4.48 -15.61
C MET A 27 -2.48 3.83 -15.83
N LEU A 28 -2.18 2.74 -15.13
CA LEU A 28 -0.93 1.99 -15.29
C LEU A 28 -0.84 1.35 -16.68
N ALA A 29 -1.92 0.75 -17.16
CA ALA A 29 -1.97 0.17 -18.51
C ALA A 29 -1.77 1.23 -19.60
N ALA A 30 -2.36 2.42 -19.44
CA ALA A 30 -2.26 3.52 -20.40
C ALA A 30 -0.82 4.05 -20.58
N ILE A 31 0.04 3.90 -19.56
CA ILE A 31 1.47 4.26 -19.63
C ILE A 31 2.37 3.07 -19.98
N GLY A 32 1.79 1.97 -20.45
CA GLY A 32 2.51 0.79 -20.93
C GLY A 32 2.98 -0.18 -19.85
N CYS A 33 2.36 -0.16 -18.65
CA CYS A 33 2.58 -1.22 -17.67
C CYS A 33 1.73 -2.45 -18.02
N THR A 34 2.30 -3.63 -17.85
CA THR A 34 1.65 -4.92 -18.11
C THR A 34 1.50 -5.70 -16.80
N ASP A 35 0.70 -6.78 -16.83
CA ASP A 35 0.48 -7.67 -15.68
C ASP A 35 0.09 -6.93 -14.39
N VAL A 36 -0.76 -5.92 -14.56
CA VAL A 36 -1.16 -5.02 -13.48
C VAL A 36 -2.16 -5.71 -12.55
N SER A 37 -1.74 -5.94 -11.32
CA SER A 37 -2.60 -6.39 -10.22
C SER A 37 -2.60 -5.36 -9.09
N THR A 38 -3.68 -5.32 -8.31
CA THR A 38 -3.83 -4.39 -7.18
C THR A 38 -4.13 -5.16 -5.91
N TYR A 39 -3.58 -4.72 -4.78
CA TYR A 39 -3.78 -5.35 -3.48
C TYR A 39 -4.44 -4.39 -2.50
N LEU A 40 -5.60 -4.79 -1.98
CA LEU A 40 -6.49 -3.99 -1.14
C LEU A 40 -6.90 -2.67 -1.81
N GLN A 41 -7.58 -1.81 -1.06
CA GLN A 41 -8.00 -0.48 -1.53
C GLN A 41 -7.03 0.63 -1.10
N SER A 42 -5.97 0.34 -0.35
CA SER A 42 -5.06 1.39 0.15
C SER A 42 -4.06 1.93 -0.89
N GLY A 43 -4.26 1.61 -2.18
CA GLY A 43 -3.41 2.09 -3.27
C GLY A 43 -2.12 1.31 -3.40
N ASN A 44 -2.22 -0.01 -3.55
CA ASN A 44 -1.07 -0.86 -3.85
C ASN A 44 -1.29 -1.54 -5.20
N ALA A 45 -0.26 -1.52 -6.03
CA ALA A 45 -0.26 -2.24 -7.30
C ALA A 45 1.05 -2.99 -7.50
N VAL A 46 1.01 -4.09 -8.24
CA VAL A 46 2.19 -4.76 -8.81
C VAL A 46 2.02 -4.83 -10.31
N PHE A 47 3.09 -4.66 -11.07
CA PHE A 47 3.06 -4.67 -12.53
C PHE A 47 4.47 -4.80 -13.10
N GLU A 48 4.54 -5.12 -14.38
CA GLU A 48 5.76 -5.08 -15.18
C GLU A 48 5.82 -3.81 -16.04
N THR A 49 7.03 -3.32 -16.26
CA THR A 49 7.26 -2.20 -17.18
C THR A 49 8.68 -2.20 -17.72
N LYS A 50 8.88 -1.50 -18.84
CA LYS A 50 10.21 -1.12 -19.35
C LYS A 50 10.72 0.19 -18.74
N LEU A 51 9.86 0.96 -18.08
CA LEU A 51 10.21 2.24 -17.50
C LEU A 51 11.03 2.04 -16.21
N ARG A 52 12.03 2.92 -16.03
CA ARG A 52 12.73 3.06 -14.74
C ARG A 52 11.82 3.79 -13.74
N PRO A 53 12.11 3.73 -12.42
CA PRO A 53 11.23 4.30 -11.40
C PRO A 53 10.89 5.79 -11.59
N THR A 54 11.91 6.63 -11.85
CA THR A 54 11.69 8.08 -12.00
C THR A 54 10.85 8.42 -13.25
N PRO A 55 11.14 7.91 -14.47
CA PRO A 55 10.26 8.07 -15.62
C PRO A 55 8.83 7.54 -15.39
N LEU A 56 8.68 6.40 -14.71
CA LEU A 56 7.38 5.81 -14.41
C LEU A 56 6.53 6.71 -13.51
N ALA A 57 7.08 7.20 -12.41
CA ALA A 57 6.40 8.13 -11.51
C ALA A 57 6.00 9.42 -12.25
N LYS A 58 6.88 9.97 -13.10
CA LYS A 58 6.57 11.16 -13.93
C LYS A 58 5.46 10.91 -14.93
N ALA A 59 5.40 9.73 -15.53
CA ALA A 59 4.35 9.36 -16.48
C ALA A 59 2.99 9.15 -15.80
N LEU A 60 2.96 8.60 -14.58
CA LEU A 60 1.74 8.31 -13.84
C LEU A 60 1.14 9.55 -13.16
N ALA A 61 1.98 10.47 -12.67
CA ALA A 61 1.55 11.61 -11.86
C ALA A 61 0.42 12.45 -12.49
N PRO A 62 0.47 12.85 -13.78
CA PRO A 62 -0.59 13.67 -14.37
C PRO A 62 -1.98 12.99 -14.35
N ALA A 63 -2.02 11.67 -14.53
CA ALA A 63 -3.27 10.92 -14.51
C ALA A 63 -3.86 10.82 -13.09
N LEU A 64 -3.00 10.54 -12.11
CA LEU A 64 -3.39 10.51 -10.69
C LEU A 64 -3.86 11.89 -10.22
N ASP A 65 -3.09 12.94 -10.51
CA ASP A 65 -3.36 14.29 -10.01
C ASP A 65 -4.66 14.84 -10.58
N ARG A 66 -4.92 14.60 -11.88
CA ARG A 66 -6.19 14.96 -12.51
C ARG A 66 -7.37 14.22 -11.89
N TYR A 67 -7.23 12.93 -11.64
CA TYR A 67 -8.32 12.13 -11.08
C TYR A 67 -8.59 12.51 -9.61
N MET A 68 -7.54 12.73 -8.84
CA MET A 68 -7.63 12.99 -7.41
C MET A 68 -7.81 14.47 -7.06
N GLY A 69 -7.62 15.38 -8.01
CA GLY A 69 -7.65 16.83 -7.80
C GLY A 69 -6.50 17.36 -6.94
N ARG A 70 -5.43 16.57 -6.73
CA ARG A 70 -4.25 16.94 -5.95
C ARG A 70 -3.08 15.99 -6.23
N PRO A 71 -1.84 16.40 -5.92
CA PRO A 71 -0.67 15.53 -5.99
C PRO A 71 -0.83 14.25 -5.16
N ILE A 72 -0.52 13.10 -5.78
CA ILE A 72 -0.44 11.81 -5.09
C ILE A 72 0.99 11.29 -5.06
N ALA A 73 1.56 11.23 -3.85
CA ALA A 73 2.87 10.65 -3.65
C ALA A 73 2.87 9.17 -4.03
N THR A 74 3.85 8.79 -4.86
CA THR A 74 4.01 7.44 -5.41
C THR A 74 5.36 6.90 -5.02
N THR A 75 5.37 5.76 -4.33
CA THR A 75 6.60 5.05 -3.94
C THR A 75 6.71 3.75 -4.72
N LEU A 76 7.90 3.43 -5.21
CA LEU A 76 8.17 2.21 -5.97
C LEU A 76 9.23 1.37 -5.24
N ARG A 77 9.03 0.05 -5.26
CA ARG A 77 10.01 -0.94 -4.79
C ARG A 77 10.08 -2.11 -5.77
N THR A 78 11.30 -2.53 -6.08
CA THR A 78 11.58 -3.76 -6.83
C THR A 78 11.36 -5.00 -5.98
N GLU A 79 11.33 -6.17 -6.61
CA GLU A 79 11.35 -7.44 -5.90
C GLU A 79 12.55 -7.56 -4.95
N ALA A 80 13.76 -7.23 -5.43
CA ALA A 80 14.98 -7.35 -4.66
C ALA A 80 14.97 -6.44 -3.41
N GLU A 81 14.48 -5.20 -3.56
CA GLU A 81 14.32 -4.29 -2.41
C GLU A 81 13.29 -4.83 -1.41
N LEU A 82 12.13 -5.32 -1.87
CA LEU A 82 11.14 -5.93 -0.97
C LEU A 82 11.67 -7.18 -0.26
N ALA A 83 12.43 -8.03 -0.97
CA ALA A 83 13.05 -9.21 -0.40
C ALA A 83 14.06 -8.85 0.70
N ALA A 84 14.90 -7.84 0.46
CA ALA A 84 15.83 -7.32 1.44
C ALA A 84 15.11 -6.73 2.67
N ILE A 85 14.01 -6.00 2.45
CA ILE A 85 13.20 -5.42 3.53
C ILE A 85 12.58 -6.52 4.41
N VAL A 86 12.05 -7.59 3.78
CA VAL A 86 11.45 -8.72 4.51
C VAL A 86 12.51 -9.51 5.28
N ALA A 87 13.66 -9.79 4.66
CA ALA A 87 14.76 -10.51 5.31
C ALA A 87 15.42 -9.71 6.44
N GLY A 88 15.44 -8.39 6.33
CA GLY A 88 16.06 -7.47 7.30
C GLY A 88 15.16 -7.01 8.44
N ASN A 89 14.06 -7.71 8.75
CA ASN A 89 13.15 -7.30 9.82
C ASN A 89 13.84 -7.27 11.20
N PRO A 90 14.03 -6.09 11.82
CA PRO A 90 14.75 -5.97 13.10
C PRO A 90 13.88 -6.36 14.31
N PHE A 91 12.61 -6.70 14.10
CA PHE A 91 11.65 -7.01 15.16
C PHE A 91 11.09 -8.44 15.04
N ALA A 92 11.77 -9.33 14.32
CA ALA A 92 11.29 -10.69 14.09
C ALA A 92 11.11 -11.50 15.39
N ASP A 93 11.86 -11.17 16.44
CA ASP A 93 11.84 -11.80 17.77
C ASP A 93 10.73 -11.28 18.68
N VAL A 94 10.33 -10.00 18.53
CA VAL A 94 9.35 -9.34 19.39
C VAL A 94 7.98 -9.12 18.74
N MET A 95 7.87 -9.30 17.42
CA MET A 95 6.64 -9.13 16.69
C MET A 95 5.64 -10.24 17.02
N THR A 96 4.59 -9.90 17.75
CA THR A 96 3.51 -10.85 18.11
C THR A 96 2.49 -11.01 16.98
N GLU A 97 2.10 -9.90 16.34
CA GLU A 97 1.17 -9.88 15.21
C GLU A 97 1.69 -9.01 14.07
N PRO A 98 1.77 -9.52 12.82
CA PRO A 98 2.23 -8.76 11.66
C PRO A 98 1.53 -7.41 11.42
N LYS A 99 0.25 -7.29 11.78
CA LYS A 99 -0.53 -6.05 11.56
C LYS A 99 -0.01 -4.85 12.37
N TYR A 100 0.74 -5.11 13.44
CA TYR A 100 1.30 -4.11 14.35
C TYR A 100 2.72 -3.68 13.99
N LEU A 101 3.38 -4.39 13.07
CA LEU A 101 4.62 -3.95 12.46
C LEU A 101 4.31 -3.16 11.19
N CYS A 102 4.87 -1.97 11.08
CA CYS A 102 4.77 -1.13 9.89
C CYS A 102 6.15 -0.82 9.32
N VAL A 103 6.22 -0.69 7.99
CA VAL A 103 7.37 -0.16 7.27
C VAL A 103 6.95 1.16 6.64
N THR A 104 7.67 2.22 6.96
CA THR A 104 7.60 3.51 6.28
C THR A 104 8.68 3.55 5.22
N PHE A 105 8.25 3.62 3.96
CA PHE A 105 9.10 3.74 2.78
C PHE A 105 9.34 5.22 2.48
N LEU A 106 10.62 5.58 2.37
CA LEU A 106 11.09 6.92 2.04
C LEU A 106 11.72 6.93 0.64
N GLU A 107 11.71 8.10 0.01
CA GLU A 107 12.43 8.32 -1.24
C GLU A 107 13.94 8.44 -0.99
N GLU A 108 14.32 9.15 0.07
CA GLU A 108 15.70 9.33 0.53
C GLU A 108 15.86 8.92 2.01
N PRO A 109 17.06 8.48 2.44
CA PRO A 109 17.33 8.26 3.85
C PRO A 109 17.10 9.54 4.66
N PRO A 110 16.50 9.45 5.86
CA PRO A 110 16.30 10.62 6.71
C PRO A 110 17.66 11.12 7.23
N ALA A 111 17.82 12.45 7.30
CA ALA A 111 19.00 13.05 7.91
C ALA A 111 19.13 12.63 9.38
N LYS A 112 20.35 12.46 9.87
CA LYS A 112 20.60 12.00 11.25
C LYS A 112 20.03 12.98 12.27
N GLU A 113 20.13 14.27 11.97
CA GLU A 113 19.67 15.40 12.79
C GLU A 113 18.14 15.43 12.84
N ALA A 114 17.47 15.10 11.74
CA ALA A 114 16.02 15.00 11.66
C ALA A 114 15.44 13.88 12.56
N LEU A 115 16.24 12.85 12.84
CA LEU A 115 15.88 11.75 13.73
C LEU A 115 16.23 12.01 15.20
N ALA A 116 17.02 13.03 15.51
CA ALA A 116 17.48 13.30 16.88
C ALA A 116 16.31 13.45 17.88
N PRO A 117 15.23 14.20 17.58
CA PRO A 117 14.07 14.31 18.48
C PRO A 117 13.34 12.99 18.71
N LEU A 118 13.35 12.08 17.72
CA LEU A 118 12.74 10.76 17.84
C LEU A 118 13.60 9.86 18.73
N ARG A 119 14.93 9.93 18.62
CA ARG A 119 15.86 9.13 19.40
C ARG A 119 16.00 9.57 20.85
N SER A 120 15.62 10.80 21.18
CA SER A 120 15.70 11.35 22.53
C SER A 120 14.47 11.06 23.41
N GLN A 121 13.46 10.40 22.87
CA GLN A 121 12.21 10.07 23.57
C GLN A 121 12.12 8.57 23.85
N ASP A 122 11.51 8.22 24.98
CA ASP A 122 11.12 6.85 25.26
C ASP A 122 9.70 6.61 24.74
N PHE A 123 9.55 5.61 23.88
CA PHE A 123 8.28 5.20 23.31
C PHE A 123 7.85 3.81 23.78
N ALA A 124 8.54 3.22 24.77
CA ALA A 124 8.22 1.89 25.26
C ALA A 124 6.72 1.76 25.59
N PRO A 125 6.06 0.66 25.16
CA PRO A 125 6.63 -0.55 24.57
C PRO A 125 6.84 -0.50 23.04
N GLU A 126 6.57 0.62 22.38
CA GLU A 126 6.75 0.80 20.94
C GLU A 126 8.24 0.90 20.59
N ARG A 127 8.62 0.43 19.39
CA ARG A 127 10.02 0.43 18.94
C ARG A 127 10.10 0.92 17.49
N PHE A 128 11.21 1.56 17.13
CA PHE A 128 11.51 1.89 15.74
C PHE A 128 12.96 1.57 15.37
N HIS A 129 13.19 1.31 14.09
CA HIS A 129 14.52 1.06 13.54
C HIS A 129 14.61 1.66 12.14
N VAL A 130 15.71 2.37 11.86
CA VAL A 130 15.95 3.02 10.57
C VAL A 130 16.99 2.21 9.81
N ALA A 131 16.63 1.72 8.63
CA ALA A 131 17.47 0.97 7.72
C ALA A 131 17.45 1.63 6.34
N GLY A 132 18.42 2.51 6.07
CA GLY A 132 18.49 3.23 4.79
C GLY A 132 17.26 4.09 4.51
N ARG A 133 16.42 3.66 3.56
CA ARG A 133 15.20 4.37 3.14
C ARG A 133 13.94 3.80 3.79
N GLU A 134 14.09 2.91 4.76
CA GLU A 134 13.00 2.24 5.44
C GLU A 134 13.06 2.54 6.94
N ILE A 135 11.90 2.83 7.52
CA ILE A 135 11.73 2.92 8.97
C ILE A 135 10.75 1.84 9.39
N TYR A 136 11.24 0.84 10.11
CA TYR A 136 10.42 -0.17 10.76
C TYR A 136 9.88 0.41 12.06
N THR A 137 8.60 0.19 12.32
CA THR A 137 7.93 0.62 13.55
C THR A 137 7.04 -0.48 14.10
N TRP A 138 7.29 -0.87 15.34
CA TRP A 138 6.52 -1.87 16.07
C TRP A 138 5.58 -1.18 17.06
N TYR A 139 4.26 -1.37 16.85
CA TYR A 139 3.19 -0.80 17.67
C TYR A 139 2.40 -1.91 18.37
N PRO A 140 2.90 -2.53 19.46
CA PRO A 140 2.27 -3.69 20.07
C PRO A 140 0.81 -3.43 20.52
N ASN A 141 0.47 -2.18 20.81
CA ASN A 141 -0.87 -1.74 21.23
C ASN A 141 -1.69 -1.09 20.09
N GLY A 142 -1.19 -1.14 18.85
CA GLY A 142 -1.80 -0.53 17.68
C GLY A 142 -1.38 0.92 17.41
N GLN A 143 -1.37 1.29 16.13
CA GLN A 143 -0.85 2.59 15.66
C GLN A 143 -1.77 3.79 15.95
N ALA A 144 -3.08 3.58 16.10
CA ALA A 144 -4.07 4.67 16.04
C ALA A 144 -3.90 5.76 17.12
N ARG A 145 -3.30 5.44 18.27
CA ARG A 145 -3.05 6.38 19.37
C ARG A 145 -1.58 6.43 19.78
N SER A 146 -0.69 5.94 18.91
CA SER A 146 0.74 5.82 19.19
C SER A 146 1.42 7.19 19.26
N ALA A 147 2.16 7.43 20.35
CA ALA A 147 3.02 8.61 20.47
C ALA A 147 4.18 8.56 19.46
N LEU A 148 4.73 7.37 19.21
CA LEU A 148 5.77 7.16 18.19
C LEU A 148 5.26 7.50 16.80
N ALA A 149 4.03 7.12 16.44
CA ALA A 149 3.44 7.42 15.14
C ALA A 149 3.26 8.94 14.96
N VAL A 150 2.83 9.64 16.00
CA VAL A 150 2.71 11.11 16.00
C VAL A 150 4.07 11.79 15.87
N ALA A 151 5.09 11.30 16.59
CA ALA A 151 6.44 11.84 16.52
C ALA A 151 7.08 11.58 15.14
N LEU A 152 6.92 10.36 14.61
CA LEU A 152 7.44 9.97 13.29
C LEU A 152 6.83 10.81 12.17
N ALA A 153 5.53 11.13 12.25
CA ALA A 153 4.86 11.98 11.27
C ALA A 153 5.42 13.41 11.20
N LYS A 154 6.15 13.85 12.23
CA LYS A 154 6.82 15.17 12.28
C LYS A 154 8.26 15.13 11.76
N VAL A 155 8.84 13.94 11.53
CA VAL A 155 10.19 13.81 11.00
C VAL A 155 10.20 14.33 9.56
N PRO A 156 10.98 15.37 9.24
CA PRO A 156 11.08 15.87 7.87
C PRO A 156 11.61 14.78 6.94
N ALA A 157 10.91 14.57 5.84
CA ALA A 157 11.31 13.65 4.78
C ALA A 157 11.38 14.40 3.45
N ARG A 158 12.37 14.04 2.63
CA ARG A 158 12.47 14.51 1.25
C ARG A 158 11.73 13.55 0.35
N GLY A 159 10.86 14.08 -0.50
CA GLY A 159 10.12 13.29 -1.48
C GLY A 159 8.94 12.51 -0.91
N ALA A 160 8.59 11.40 -1.58
CA ALA A 160 7.45 10.57 -1.22
C ALA A 160 7.68 9.78 0.09
N VAL A 161 6.62 9.70 0.90
CA VAL A 161 6.57 8.88 2.13
C VAL A 161 5.32 8.03 2.11
N THR A 162 5.47 6.72 2.26
CA THR A 162 4.33 5.80 2.32
C THR A 162 4.54 4.79 3.43
N THR A 163 3.53 4.55 4.27
CA THR A 163 3.60 3.53 5.33
C THR A 163 2.64 2.39 5.03
N ARG A 164 3.08 1.15 5.27
CA ARG A 164 2.26 -0.07 5.21
C ARG A 164 2.56 -1.00 6.37
N ASN A 165 1.56 -1.77 6.79
CA ASN A 165 1.76 -2.84 7.75
C ASN A 165 2.48 -4.05 7.12
N TRP A 166 3.01 -4.92 7.96
CA TRP A 166 3.84 -6.05 7.54
C TRP A 166 3.10 -7.04 6.64
N ASN A 167 1.82 -7.31 6.92
CA ASN A 167 0.96 -8.13 6.05
C ASN A 167 0.94 -7.62 4.60
N THR A 168 0.88 -6.30 4.42
CA THR A 168 0.90 -5.72 3.09
C THR A 168 2.27 -5.86 2.45
N VAL A 169 3.36 -5.61 3.19
CA VAL A 169 4.74 -5.70 2.67
C VAL A 169 5.05 -7.12 2.20
N THR A 170 4.77 -8.13 3.02
CA THR A 170 5.01 -9.54 2.68
C THR A 170 4.10 -10.00 1.55
N LYS A 171 2.84 -9.57 1.51
CA LYS A 171 1.95 -9.91 0.38
C LYS A 171 2.39 -9.24 -0.92
N LEU A 172 2.90 -8.01 -0.88
CA LEU A 172 3.47 -7.36 -2.07
C LEU A 172 4.69 -8.12 -2.59
N LEU A 173 5.58 -8.60 -1.71
CA LEU A 173 6.71 -9.45 -2.12
C LEU A 173 6.21 -10.73 -2.80
N SER A 174 5.22 -11.42 -2.22
CA SER A 174 4.58 -12.60 -2.82
C SER A 174 4.05 -12.31 -4.22
N LEU A 175 3.27 -11.21 -4.35
CA LEU A 175 2.63 -10.82 -5.61
C LEU A 175 3.64 -10.40 -6.67
N VAL A 176 4.76 -9.77 -6.30
CA VAL A 176 5.83 -9.44 -7.25
C VAL A 176 6.52 -10.72 -7.73
N ARG A 177 6.74 -11.72 -6.88
CA ARG A 177 7.37 -13.01 -7.26
C ARG A 177 6.49 -13.91 -8.13
N GLU A 178 5.19 -13.99 -7.83
CA GLU A 178 4.29 -14.98 -8.43
C GLU A 178 3.92 -14.72 -9.90
N GLY A 179 4.26 -13.57 -10.49
CA GLY A 179 3.61 -13.15 -11.73
C GLY A 179 2.16 -12.71 -11.44
N PRO A 180 1.34 -12.35 -12.45
CA PRO A 180 -0.10 -12.24 -12.22
C PRO A 180 -0.62 -13.65 -11.89
N ALA A 181 -1.36 -13.79 -10.79
CA ALA A 181 -2.18 -14.99 -10.62
C ALA A 181 -3.08 -15.11 -11.86
N PRO A 182 -3.27 -16.32 -12.45
CA PRO A 182 -4.32 -16.52 -13.43
C PRO A 182 -5.60 -15.94 -12.86
N LEU A 183 -6.37 -15.20 -13.66
CA LEU A 183 -7.64 -14.60 -13.26
C LEU A 183 -8.50 -15.65 -12.55
N GLU A 184 -8.44 -15.71 -11.22
CA GLU A 184 -9.45 -16.39 -10.43
C GLU A 184 -10.69 -15.55 -10.60
N LEU A 185 -11.53 -16.01 -11.54
CA LEU A 185 -12.93 -15.65 -11.60
C LEU A 185 -13.46 -15.79 -10.18
N SER A 186 -13.70 -14.66 -9.51
CA SER A 186 -14.45 -14.68 -8.27
C SER A 186 -15.72 -15.49 -8.56
N PRO A 187 -16.06 -16.51 -7.74
CA PRO A 187 -17.30 -17.23 -7.94
C PRO A 187 -18.42 -16.18 -7.95
N PRO A 188 -19.41 -16.29 -8.85
CA PRO A 188 -20.50 -15.34 -8.88
C PRO A 188 -21.11 -15.31 -7.47
N GLY A 189 -21.08 -14.13 -6.85
CA GLY A 189 -21.75 -13.92 -5.57
C GLY A 189 -23.20 -14.42 -5.68
N PRO A 190 -23.79 -14.95 -4.60
CA PRO A 190 -25.08 -15.61 -4.67
C PRO A 190 -26.08 -14.71 -5.37
N LEU A 191 -26.68 -15.21 -6.46
CA LEU A 191 -27.79 -14.55 -7.14
C LEU A 191 -28.84 -14.24 -6.07
N ARG A 192 -28.99 -12.97 -5.71
CA ARG A 192 -30.18 -12.51 -4.99
C ARG A 192 -31.37 -12.82 -5.89
N ALA A 193 -32.10 -13.87 -5.55
CA ALA A 193 -33.38 -14.19 -6.16
C ALA A 193 -34.26 -12.94 -6.06
N ARG A 194 -34.49 -12.26 -7.18
CA ARG A 194 -35.51 -11.22 -7.27
C ARG A 194 -36.85 -11.90 -6.99
N GLY A 195 -37.53 -11.40 -5.97
CA GLY A 195 -38.78 -11.94 -5.47
C GLY A 195 -39.76 -12.27 -6.59
N ALA A 196 -40.26 -13.51 -6.54
CA ALA A 196 -41.37 -13.96 -7.35
C ALA A 196 -42.57 -13.03 -7.13
N ARG A 197 -43.04 -12.40 -8.21
CA ARG A 197 -44.35 -11.76 -8.24
C ARG A 197 -45.38 -12.86 -7.97
N ARG A 198 -46.15 -12.73 -6.89
CA ARG A 198 -47.33 -13.56 -6.61
C ARG A 198 -48.30 -13.46 -7.80
N ARG A 199 -48.64 -14.60 -8.41
CA ARG A 199 -49.77 -14.70 -9.33
C ARG A 199 -51.08 -14.66 -8.51
N PRO A 200 -52.15 -14.02 -9.00
CA PRO A 200 -53.46 -14.13 -8.37
C PRO A 200 -54.03 -15.54 -8.64
N GLY A 201 -54.61 -16.16 -7.60
CA GLY A 201 -55.30 -17.44 -7.72
C GLY A 201 -56.61 -17.32 -8.51
N PRO A 202 -57.10 -18.42 -9.12
CA PRO A 202 -58.33 -18.40 -9.90
C PRO A 202 -59.58 -18.28 -9.01
N PRO A 203 -60.70 -17.78 -9.55
CA PRO A 203 -61.94 -17.59 -8.81
C PRO A 203 -62.56 -18.95 -8.45
N ARG A 204 -63.10 -19.04 -7.24
CA ARG A 204 -63.89 -20.19 -6.79
C ARG A 204 -65.27 -20.12 -7.44
N GLY A 205 -65.65 -21.19 -8.14
CA GLY A 205 -67.05 -21.59 -8.27
C GLY A 205 -67.52 -22.30 -7.02
#